data_AF-A0A7C5Y670-F1
#
_entry.id   AF-A0A7C5Y670-F1
#
_cell.length_a   1.000
_cell.length_b   1.000
_cell.length_c   1.000
_cell.angle_alpha   90.00
_cell.angle_beta   90.00
_cell.angle_gamma   90.00
#
_symmetry.space_group_name_H-M   'P 1'
#
loop_
_entity.id
_entity.type
_entity.pdbx_description
1 polymer ?
#
loop_
_entity_poly.entity_id
_entity_poly.type
_entity_poly.pdbx_seq_one_letter_code
_entity_poly.pdbx_strand_id
1 'polypeptide(L)'
;MERRVDYIDIERKIEECVKQSSVYYEEMYITPIREGFKVEISPVPGDSALEEISRCISEKTGTSTSVREYPYSKVITAKYTESRRA
;
A
#
# COMPACT_ATOMS: atom_id res chain seq x y z
N MET A 1 14.24 13.56 -16.81
CA MET A 1 12.80 13.87 -16.80
C MET A 1 12.20 13.12 -15.62
N GLU A 2 11.95 13.79 -14.49
CA GLU A 2 11.36 13.15 -13.31
C GLU A 2 9.97 12.64 -13.68
N ARG A 3 9.76 11.31 -13.65
CA ARG A 3 8.42 10.74 -13.76
C ARG A 3 7.64 11.24 -12.54
N ARG A 4 6.76 12.24 -12.75
CA ARG A 4 5.76 12.59 -11.75
C ARG A 4 4.98 11.32 -11.46
N VAL A 5 5.14 10.81 -10.25
CA VAL A 5 4.29 9.75 -9.74
C VAL A 5 2.89 10.34 -9.70
N ASP A 6 1.97 9.77 -10.48
CA ASP A 6 0.57 10.14 -10.40
C ASP A 6 -0.02 9.53 -9.13
N TYR A 7 -0.11 10.37 -8.10
CA TYR A 7 -0.59 9.96 -6.79
C TYR A 7 -2.05 9.50 -6.84
N ILE A 8 -2.87 10.10 -7.72
CA ILE A 8 -4.28 9.72 -7.91
C ILE A 8 -4.38 8.29 -8.46
N ASP A 9 -3.49 7.92 -9.39
CA ASP A 9 -3.44 6.55 -9.94
C ASP A 9 -3.02 5.53 -8.88
N ILE A 10 -2.08 5.88 -7.99
CA ILE A 10 -1.64 5.00 -6.91
C ILE A 10 -2.74 4.77 -5.88
N GLU A 11 -3.43 5.83 -5.44
CA GLU A 11 -4.53 5.70 -4.47
C GLU A 11 -5.62 4.79 -5.01
N ARG A 12 -6.03 4.98 -6.27
CA ARG A 12 -7.00 4.10 -6.94
C ARG A 12 -6.54 2.64 -6.96
N LYS A 13 -5.27 2.37 -7.28
CA LYS A 13 -4.74 1.00 -7.31
C LYS A 13 -4.72 0.33 -5.94
N ILE A 14 -4.43 1.09 -4.88
CA ILE A 14 -4.46 0.60 -3.50
C ILE A 14 -5.90 0.29 -3.09
N GLU A 15 -6.85 1.19 -3.36
CA GLU A 15 -8.27 0.95 -3.10
C GLU A 15 -8.78 -0.32 -3.78
N GLU A 16 -8.40 -0.55 -5.05
CA GLU A 16 -8.75 -1.77 -5.77
C GLU A 16 -8.23 -3.03 -5.05
N CYS A 17 -6.99 -3.01 -4.56
CA CYS A 17 -6.42 -4.13 -3.81
C CYS A 17 -7.18 -4.43 -2.51
N VAL A 18 -7.58 -3.39 -1.77
CA VAL A 18 -8.35 -3.57 -0.53
C VAL A 18 -9.78 -4.04 -0.83
N LYS A 19 -10.40 -3.57 -1.92
CA LYS A 19 -11.72 -4.06 -2.35
C LYS A 19 -11.68 -5.53 -2.78
N GLN A 20 -10.60 -5.98 -3.42
CA GLN A 20 -10.44 -7.36 -3.88
C GLN A 20 -10.23 -8.37 -2.74
N SER A 21 -9.62 -7.96 -1.63
CA SER A 21 -9.40 -8.85 -0.47
C SER A 21 -10.68 -9.14 0.33
N SER A 22 -11.82 -8.55 -0.05
CA SER A 22 -13.11 -8.72 0.64
C SER A 22 -13.07 -8.39 2.14
N VAL A 23 -12.12 -7.56 2.54
CA VAL A 23 -11.97 -7.10 3.92
C VAL A 23 -12.97 -5.98 4.20
N TYR A 24 -13.66 -6.09 5.34
CA TYR A 24 -14.41 -4.97 5.88
C TYR A 24 -13.46 -3.94 6.50
N TYR A 25 -13.59 -2.68 6.10
CA TYR A 25 -12.89 -1.56 6.72
C TYR A 25 -13.83 -0.35 6.84
N GLU A 26 -13.65 0.42 7.91
CA GLU A 26 -14.34 1.69 8.14
C GLU A 26 -13.52 2.85 7.57
N GLU A 27 -12.19 2.80 7.76
CA GLU A 27 -11.27 3.84 7.33
C GLU A 27 -10.04 3.23 6.65
N MET A 28 -9.53 3.94 5.64
CA MET A 28 -8.26 3.62 5.00
C MET A 28 -7.47 4.91 4.80
N TYR A 29 -6.21 4.90 5.25
CA TYR A 29 -5.30 6.02 5.14
C TYR A 29 -4.15 5.67 4.22
N ILE A 30 -3.99 6.44 3.14
CA ILE A 30 -2.85 6.36 2.24
C ILE A 30 -2.02 7.60 2.48
N THR A 31 -0.85 7.43 3.08
CA THR A 31 0.04 8.55 3.47
C THR A 31 1.30 8.52 2.62
N PRO A 32 1.61 9.57 1.83
CA PRO A 32 2.90 9.69 1.16
C PRO A 32 4.05 9.69 2.16
N ILE A 33 5.11 8.94 1.87
CA ILE A 33 6.38 8.98 2.61
C ILE A 33 7.51 9.25 1.63
N ARG A 34 8.71 9.59 2.14
CA ARG A 34 9.86 10.04 1.32
C ARG A 34 10.17 9.18 0.10
N GLU A 35 9.93 7.87 0.16
CA GLU A 35 10.27 6.90 -0.88
C GLU A 35 9.09 6.05 -1.35
N GLY A 36 7.84 6.49 -1.10
CA GLY A 36 6.66 5.68 -1.42
C GLY A 36 5.44 6.09 -0.63
N PHE A 37 4.72 5.12 -0.07
CA PHE A 37 3.51 5.36 0.69
C PHE A 37 3.32 4.33 1.81
N LYS A 38 2.58 4.75 2.83
CA LYS A 38 2.12 3.91 3.93
C LYS A 38 0.60 3.77 3.81
N VAL A 39 0.09 2.55 3.92
CA VAL A 39 -1.33 2.22 3.91
C VAL A 39 -1.72 1.67 5.27
N GLU A 40 -2.73 2.29 5.87
CA GLU A 40 -3.31 1.87 7.14
C GLU A 40 -4.80 1.58 6.91
N ILE A 41 -5.29 0.48 7.48
CA ILE A 41 -6.67 0.02 7.32
C ILE A 41 -7.24 -0.20 8.73
N SER A 42 -8.40 0.38 9.01
CA SER A 42 -9.08 0.28 10.30
C SER A 42 -10.51 -0.23 10.12
N PRO A 43 -10.95 -1.26 10.86
CA PRO A 43 -10.16 -2.08 11.78
C PRO A 43 -9.02 -2.83 11.08
N VAL A 44 -8.00 -3.21 11.85
CA VAL A 44 -6.81 -3.88 11.31
C VAL A 44 -7.21 -5.25 10.73
N PRO A 45 -6.98 -5.50 9.43
CA PRO A 45 -7.29 -6.79 8.84
C PRO A 45 -6.42 -7.90 9.42
N GLY A 46 -6.88 -9.15 9.28
CA GLY A 46 -6.06 -10.32 9.64
C GLY A 46 -4.78 -10.41 8.79
N ASP A 47 -3.76 -11.10 9.30
CA ASP A 47 -2.43 -11.17 8.69
C ASP A 47 -2.46 -11.67 7.24
N SER A 48 -3.21 -12.74 6.97
CA SER A 48 -3.35 -13.27 5.61
C SER A 48 -3.93 -12.23 4.64
N ALA A 49 -4.90 -11.43 5.08
CA ALA A 49 -5.48 -10.39 4.24
C ALA A 49 -4.50 -9.22 4.05
N LEU A 50 -3.74 -8.84 5.07
CA LEU A 50 -2.68 -7.83 4.95
C LEU A 50 -1.59 -8.25 3.97
N GLU A 51 -1.19 -9.53 4.00
CA GLU A 51 -0.21 -10.08 3.06
C GLU A 51 -0.74 -10.07 1.60
N GLU A 52 -2.01 -10.46 1.39
CA GLU A 52 -2.65 -10.42 0.08
C GLU A 52 -2.76 -8.99 -0.47
N ILE A 53 -3.20 -8.04 0.35
CA ILE A 53 -3.28 -6.62 -0.01
C ILE A 53 -1.87 -6.10 -0.32
N SER A 54 -0.89 -6.41 0.53
CA SER A 54 0.51 -6.00 0.34
C SER A 54 1.05 -6.51 -1.00
N ARG A 55 0.83 -7.78 -1.33
CA ARG A 55 1.24 -8.38 -2.61
C ARG A 55 0.56 -7.68 -3.79
N CYS A 56 -0.75 -7.48 -3.73
CA CYS A 56 -1.49 -6.78 -4.79
C CYS A 56 -0.95 -5.36 -5.03
N ILE A 57 -0.67 -4.62 -3.95
CA ILE A 57 -0.09 -3.27 -4.03
C ILE A 57 1.26 -3.31 -4.74
N SER A 58 2.13 -4.25 -4.34
CA SER A 58 3.45 -4.44 -4.95
C SER A 58 3.34 -4.65 -6.47
N GLU A 59 2.44 -5.53 -6.89
CA GLU A 59 2.21 -5.86 -8.31
C GLU A 59 1.66 -4.67 -9.11
N LYS A 60 0.62 -3.99 -8.62
CA LYS A 60 -0.04 -2.91 -9.37
C LYS A 60 0.76 -1.62 -9.43
N THR A 61 1.58 -1.34 -8.42
CA THR A 61 2.32 -0.07 -8.31
C THR A 61 3.80 -0.21 -8.67
N GLY A 62 4.33 -1.43 -8.71
CA GLY A 62 5.75 -1.70 -8.94
C GLY A 62 6.64 -1.29 -7.78
N THR A 63 6.09 -1.28 -6.56
CA THR A 63 6.82 -0.97 -5.32
C THR A 63 7.19 -2.23 -4.57
N SER A 64 8.26 -2.21 -3.81
CA SER A 64 8.52 -3.23 -2.78
C SER A 64 7.65 -2.95 -1.56
N THR A 65 6.85 -3.91 -1.13
CA THR A 65 5.96 -3.76 0.03
C THR A 65 6.42 -4.57 1.23
N SER A 66 6.13 -4.09 2.44
CA SER A 66 6.33 -4.83 3.70
C SER A 66 5.23 -4.48 4.70
N VAL A 67 4.73 -5.47 5.44
CA VAL A 67 3.83 -5.27 6.57
C VAL A 67 4.67 -4.94 7.80
N ARG A 68 4.34 -3.85 8.50
CA ARG A 68 4.97 -3.44 9.75
C ARG A 68 3.96 -3.41 10.87
N GLU A 69 4.34 -4.00 11.99
CA GLU A 69 3.52 -4.06 13.20
C GLU A 69 3.94 -2.97 14.19
N TYR A 70 2.95 -2.29 14.73
CA TYR A 70 3.04 -1.32 15.82
C TYR A 70 2.14 -1.79 16.96
N PRO A 71 2.28 -1.26 18.20
CA PRO A 71 1.55 -1.76 19.36
C PRO A 71 0.02 -1.86 19.21
N TYR A 72 -0.58 -1.05 18.33
CA TYR A 72 -2.03 -1.00 18.11
C TYR A 72 -2.44 -0.97 16.63
N SER A 73 -1.50 -1.19 15.70
CA SER A 73 -1.80 -1.15 14.28
C SER A 73 -0.84 -2.00 13.46
N LYS A 74 -1.30 -2.45 12.30
CA LYS A 74 -0.43 -3.00 11.26
C LYS A 74 -0.60 -2.14 10.02
N VAL A 75 0.52 -1.80 9.40
CA VAL A 75 0.55 -0.93 8.22
C VAL A 75 1.29 -1.61 7.09
N ILE A 76 0.89 -1.32 5.86
CA ILE A 76 1.62 -1.73 4.67
C ILE A 76 2.50 -0.56 4.26
N THR A 77 3.81 -0.78 4.20
CA THR A 77 4.77 0.19 3.67
C THR A 77 5.18 -0.23 2.28
N ALA A 78 4.96 0.63 1.30
CA ALA A 78 5.35 0.45 -0.09
C ALA A 78 6.45 1.44 -0.44
N LYS A 79 7.56 0.95 -1.00
CA LYS A 79 8.71 1.74 -1.42
C LYS A 79 8.98 1.59 -2.91
N TYR A 80 9.27 2.67 -3.61
CA TYR A 80 9.70 2.59 -5.00
C TYR A 80 11.00 1.81 -5.10
N THR A 81 11.02 0.79 -5.97
CA THR A 81 12.26 0.11 -6.32
C THR A 81 13.08 1.05 -7.22
N GLU A 82 14.37 1.23 -6.93
CA GLU A 82 15.25 2.20 -7.62
C GLU A 82 15.40 1.96 -9.15
N SER A 83 14.79 0.90 -9.69
CA SER A 83 14.79 0.52 -11.10
C SER A 83 14.12 1.51 -12.07
N ARG A 84 13.70 2.70 -11.61
CA ARG A 84 13.14 3.78 -12.47
C ARG A 84 14.08 4.98 -12.64
N ARG A 85 15.40 4.78 -12.46
CA ARG A 85 16.45 5.79 -12.69
C ARG A 85 17.30 5.60 -13.96
N ALA A 86 16.93 4.70 -14.87
CA ALA A 86 17.59 4.55 -16.18
C ALA A 86 16.71 5.11 -17.31
#